data_AF-R3TNF7-F1
#
_entry.id   AF-R3TNF7-F1
#
_cell.length_a   1.000
_cell.length_b   1.000
_cell.length_c   1.000
_cell.angle_alpha   90.00
_cell.angle_beta   90.00
_cell.angle_gamma   90.00
#
_symmetry.space_group_name_H-M   'P 1'
#
loop_
_entity.id
_entity.type
_entity.pdbx_description
1 polymer ?
#
loop_
_entity_poly.entity_id
_entity_poly.type
_entity_poly.pdbx_seq_one_letter_code
_entity_poly.pdbx_strand_id
1 'polypeptide(L)'
;MFEEKLAVKLTKCLLKDSHLDNYLQAKIEYGIAILIVNLFKVIIIVASAEIFFSLSSTLYCYIPYCIIRSNSFGYHAKTSLVCSVQSILAFSIVPFIIKTGEYSVGKLVQVVVIIPLVYLLSKTAPSLKKNRSISSKKKKILKNKSIFTTTALFSLSLTFSSINSTITFFGIVLVIILTIPNKF
;
A
#
# COMPACT_ATOMS: atom_id res chain seq x y z
N MET A 1 4.58 -15.63 -12.69
CA MET A 1 5.88 -14.92 -12.50
C MET A 1 6.84 -15.79 -11.66
N PHE A 2 8.16 -15.55 -11.68
CA PHE A 2 9.12 -16.34 -10.87
C PHE A 2 8.76 -16.36 -9.38
N GLU A 3 8.39 -15.20 -8.83
CA GLU A 3 7.93 -15.04 -7.43
C GLU A 3 6.70 -15.92 -7.10
N GLU A 4 5.71 -15.97 -7.99
CA GLU A 4 4.52 -16.82 -7.83
C GLU A 4 4.89 -18.31 -7.91
N LYS A 5 5.78 -18.69 -8.83
CA LYS A 5 6.27 -20.08 -8.93
C LYS A 5 7.04 -20.49 -7.69
N LEU A 6 7.87 -19.59 -7.15
CA LEU A 6 8.63 -19.80 -5.93
C LEU A 6 7.69 -19.93 -4.71
N ALA A 7 6.67 -19.08 -4.62
CA ALA A 7 5.68 -19.13 -3.55
C ALA A 7 4.88 -20.44 -3.53
N VAL A 8 4.45 -20.91 -4.69
CA VAL A 8 3.75 -22.21 -4.81
C VAL A 8 4.69 -23.34 -4.41
N LYS A 9 5.96 -23.29 -4.83
CA LYS A 9 6.95 -24.33 -4.49
C LYS A 9 7.24 -24.37 -2.99
N LEU A 10 7.44 -23.22 -2.36
CA LEU A 10 7.65 -23.11 -0.91
C LEU A 10 6.43 -23.59 -0.14
N THR A 11 5.22 -23.22 -0.57
CA THR A 11 4.03 -23.66 0.15
C THR A 11 3.80 -25.16 0.04
N LYS A 12 3.99 -25.76 -1.14
CA LYS A 12 3.94 -27.22 -1.30
C LYS A 12 4.96 -27.94 -0.43
N CYS A 13 6.12 -27.33 -0.21
CA CYS A 13 7.14 -27.89 0.67
C CYS A 13 6.73 -27.81 2.16
N LEU A 14 6.10 -26.70 2.56
CA LEU A 14 5.62 -26.48 3.94
C LEU A 14 4.40 -27.33 4.30
N LEU A 15 3.56 -27.65 3.31
CA LEU A 15 2.31 -28.40 3.50
C LEU A 15 2.42 -29.88 3.14
N LYS A 16 3.62 -30.36 2.77
CA LYS A 16 3.87 -31.71 2.23
C LYS A 16 3.35 -32.84 3.13
N ASP A 17 3.43 -32.66 4.44
CA ASP A 17 3.05 -33.67 5.45
C ASP A 17 1.83 -33.24 6.28
N SER A 18 1.09 -32.23 5.82
CA SER A 18 -0.05 -31.67 6.56
C SER A 18 -1.38 -32.28 6.08
N HIS A 19 -2.11 -32.93 6.99
CA HIS A 19 -3.47 -33.42 6.75
C HIS A 19 -4.49 -32.29 6.95
N LEU A 20 -4.42 -31.26 6.11
CA LEU A 20 -5.35 -30.12 6.16
C LEU A 20 -6.50 -30.34 5.19
N ASP A 21 -7.68 -29.84 5.57
CA ASP A 21 -8.80 -29.71 4.64
C ASP A 21 -8.40 -28.83 3.43
N ASN A 22 -8.92 -29.19 2.24
CA ASN A 22 -8.58 -28.56 0.96
C ASN A 22 -8.79 -27.04 0.99
N TYR A 23 -9.83 -26.56 1.67
CA TYR A 23 -10.10 -25.14 1.81
C TYR A 23 -9.05 -24.43 2.67
N LEU A 24 -8.65 -25.05 3.79
CA LEU A 24 -7.63 -24.51 4.68
C LEU A 24 -6.26 -24.50 4.01
N GLN A 25 -5.93 -25.54 3.26
CA GLN A 25 -4.71 -25.63 2.46
C GLN A 25 -4.65 -24.49 1.43
N ALA A 26 -5.70 -24.31 0.63
CA ALA A 26 -5.76 -23.24 -0.38
C ALA A 26 -5.66 -21.83 0.24
N LYS A 27 -6.23 -21.64 1.43
CA LYS A 27 -6.13 -20.36 2.17
C LYS A 27 -4.70 -20.07 2.62
N ILE A 28 -3.96 -21.09 3.07
CA ILE A 28 -2.55 -20.95 3.50
C ILE A 28 -1.66 -20.70 2.27
N GLU A 29 -1.85 -21.45 1.18
CA GLU A 29 -1.19 -21.24 -0.11
C GLU A 29 -1.35 -19.81 -0.61
N TYR A 30 -2.57 -19.29 -0.59
CA TYR A 30 -2.82 -17.91 -0.98
C TYR A 30 -2.14 -16.89 -0.05
N GLY A 31 -2.17 -17.13 1.26
CA GLY A 31 -1.52 -16.27 2.25
C GLY A 31 -0.01 -16.19 2.07
N ILE A 32 0.65 -17.33 1.89
CA ILE A 32 2.10 -17.43 1.67
C ILE A 32 2.47 -16.79 0.33
N ALA A 33 1.67 -17.02 -0.72
CA ALA A 33 1.91 -16.39 -2.02
C ALA A 33 1.86 -14.87 -1.97
N ILE A 34 0.86 -14.29 -1.29
CA ILE A 34 0.81 -12.84 -1.09
C ILE A 34 2.01 -12.33 -0.29
N LEU A 35 2.38 -13.04 0.78
CA LEU A 35 3.48 -12.65 1.65
C LEU A 35 4.79 -12.57 0.86
N ILE A 36 5.11 -13.61 0.09
CA ILE A 36 6.34 -13.69 -0.70
C ILE A 36 6.35 -12.59 -1.77
N VAL A 37 5.27 -12.44 -2.54
CA VAL A 37 5.20 -11.40 -3.58
C VAL A 37 5.37 -10.00 -2.99
N ASN A 38 4.78 -9.71 -1.82
CA ASN A 38 4.95 -8.42 -1.18
C ASN A 38 6.36 -8.23 -0.59
N LEU A 39 6.99 -9.29 -0.08
CA LEU A 39 8.36 -9.24 0.41
C LEU A 39 9.35 -8.92 -0.72
N PHE A 40 9.20 -9.56 -1.88
CA PHE A 40 10.00 -9.24 -3.07
C PHE A 40 9.81 -7.78 -3.50
N LYS A 41 8.59 -7.25 -3.45
CA LYS A 41 8.35 -5.83 -3.74
C LYS A 41 9.04 -4.89 -2.76
N VAL A 42 9.05 -5.21 -1.47
CA VAL A 42 9.78 -4.42 -0.47
C VAL A 42 11.26 -4.40 -0.81
N ILE A 43 11.85 -5.56 -1.14
CA ILE A 43 13.26 -5.66 -1.53
C ILE A 43 13.55 -4.79 -2.75
N ILE A 44 12.71 -4.85 -3.79
CA ILE A 44 12.86 -4.04 -5.01
C ILE A 44 12.77 -2.53 -4.70
N ILE A 45 11.80 -2.12 -3.87
CA ILE A 45 11.63 -0.71 -3.49
C ILE A 45 12.85 -0.21 -2.71
N VAL A 46 13.32 -0.97 -1.72
CA VAL A 46 14.49 -0.58 -0.91
C VAL A 46 15.76 -0.56 -1.76
N ALA A 47 16.01 -1.59 -2.57
CA ALA A 47 17.18 -1.65 -3.45
C ALA A 47 17.20 -0.48 -4.43
N SER A 48 16.05 -0.15 -5.04
CA SER A 48 15.95 1.02 -5.92
C SER A 48 16.14 2.34 -5.17
N ALA A 49 15.65 2.47 -3.94
CA ALA A 49 15.81 3.68 -3.14
C ALA A 49 17.29 3.95 -2.76
N GLU A 50 18.05 2.90 -2.49
CA GLU A 50 19.50 2.97 -2.29
C GLU A 50 20.22 3.45 -3.55
N ILE A 51 19.87 2.92 -4.73
CA ILE A 51 20.44 3.38 -6.02
C ILE A 51 20.22 4.88 -6.24
N PHE A 52 19.07 5.41 -5.79
CA PHE A 52 18.73 6.83 -5.88
C PHE A 52 19.19 7.66 -4.66
N PHE A 53 19.92 7.08 -3.69
CA PHE A 53 20.33 7.74 -2.43
C PHE A 53 19.16 8.44 -1.70
N SER A 54 17.96 7.87 -1.79
CA SER A 54 16.70 8.47 -1.35
C SER A 54 15.93 7.58 -0.38
N LEU A 55 16.62 6.66 0.32
CA LEU A 55 16.00 5.71 1.25
C LEU A 55 15.08 6.42 2.26
N SER A 56 15.55 7.48 2.91
CA SER A 56 14.73 8.24 3.88
C SER A 56 13.43 8.78 3.25
N SER A 57 13.51 9.39 2.07
CA SER A 57 12.36 9.89 1.32
C SER A 57 11.40 8.77 0.92
N THR A 58 11.96 7.64 0.48
CA THR A 58 11.17 6.44 0.16
C THR A 58 10.40 5.95 1.38
N LEU A 59 11.02 5.94 2.56
CA LEU A 59 10.37 5.54 3.81
C LEU A 59 9.25 6.50 4.23
N TYR A 60 9.46 7.82 4.11
CA TYR A 60 8.42 8.84 4.36
C TYR A 60 7.18 8.63 3.47
N CYS A 61 7.35 8.14 2.25
CA CYS A 61 6.25 7.82 1.35
C CYS A 61 5.63 6.43 1.63
N TYR A 62 6.48 5.41 1.76
CA TYR A 62 6.08 4.01 1.71
C TYR A 62 5.47 3.48 3.01
N ILE A 63 5.96 3.91 4.18
CA ILE A 63 5.45 3.46 5.48
C ILE A 63 3.98 3.89 5.67
N PRO A 64 3.63 5.18 5.52
CA PRO A 64 2.23 5.62 5.64
C PRO A 64 1.31 4.93 4.66
N TYR A 65 1.77 4.76 3.40
CA TYR A 65 1.05 4.00 2.38
C TYR A 65 0.73 2.58 2.86
N CYS A 66 1.72 1.82 3.35
CA CYS A 66 1.53 0.45 3.82
C CYS A 66 0.54 0.34 4.98
N ILE A 67 0.67 1.22 5.98
CA ILE A 67 -0.18 1.24 7.18
C ILE A 67 -1.64 1.49 6.79
N ILE A 68 -1.91 2.49 5.95
CA ILE A 68 -3.27 2.81 5.51
C ILE A 68 -3.82 1.69 4.61
N ARG A 69 -3.00 1.15 3.70
CA ARG A 69 -3.40 0.11 2.73
C ARG A 69 -3.77 -1.20 3.39
N SER A 70 -3.20 -1.51 4.55
CA SER A 70 -3.53 -2.69 5.35
C SER A 70 -4.98 -2.69 5.86
N ASN A 71 -5.55 -1.50 6.07
CA ASN A 71 -6.90 -1.31 6.61
C ASN A 71 -7.96 -1.02 5.53
N SER A 72 -7.58 -0.33 4.44
CA SER A 72 -8.51 0.18 3.43
C SER A 72 -8.81 -0.80 2.30
N PHE A 73 -7.96 -1.81 2.11
CA PHE A 73 -7.92 -2.61 0.88
C PHE A 73 -7.85 -1.70 -0.37
N GLY A 74 -7.85 -2.29 -1.56
CA GLY A 74 -7.71 -1.49 -2.78
C GLY A 74 -7.41 -2.32 -4.01
N TYR A 75 -7.18 -1.61 -5.10
CA TYR A 75 -6.82 -2.17 -6.37
C TYR A 75 -5.53 -2.99 -6.27
N HIS A 76 -5.54 -4.12 -6.97
CA HIS A 76 -4.33 -4.89 -7.30
C HIS A 76 -4.22 -4.85 -8.82
N ALA A 77 -3.06 -4.45 -9.33
CA ALA A 77 -2.80 -4.45 -10.76
C ALA A 77 -3.05 -5.84 -11.37
N LYS A 78 -3.43 -5.87 -12.65
CA LYS A 78 -3.73 -7.11 -13.39
C LYS A 78 -2.56 -8.09 -13.40
N THR A 79 -1.32 -7.59 -13.33
CA THR A 79 -0.10 -8.40 -13.28
C THR A 79 0.86 -7.91 -12.19
N SER A 80 1.65 -8.82 -11.64
CA SER A 80 2.67 -8.48 -10.63
C SER A 80 3.75 -7.55 -11.21
N LEU A 81 4.16 -7.74 -12.46
CA LEU A 81 5.12 -6.85 -13.15
C LEU A 81 4.67 -5.40 -13.19
N VAL A 82 3.43 -5.13 -13.60
CA VAL A 82 2.87 -3.77 -13.63
C VAL A 82 2.86 -3.16 -12.22
N CYS A 83 2.52 -3.97 -11.21
CA CYS A 83 2.57 -3.51 -9.82
C CYS A 83 3.99 -3.16 -9.38
N SER A 84 5.00 -3.96 -9.75
CA SER A 84 6.38 -3.71 -9.35
C SER A 84 6.94 -2.46 -10.02
N VAL A 85 6.66 -2.25 -11.31
CA VAL A 85 7.05 -1.01 -12.02
C VAL A 85 6.36 0.20 -11.39
N GLN A 86 5.05 0.13 -11.14
CA GLN A 86 4.29 1.20 -10.49
C GLN A 86 4.85 1.50 -9.09
N SER A 87 5.21 0.48 -8.32
CA SER A 87 5.81 0.64 -7.00
C SER A 87 7.15 1.36 -7.05
N ILE A 88 8.05 1.00 -7.97
CA ILE A 88 9.35 1.68 -8.12
C ILE A 88 9.15 3.15 -8.49
N LEU A 89 8.25 3.43 -9.45
CA LEU A 89 7.94 4.79 -9.86
C LEU A 89 7.40 5.62 -8.69
N ALA A 90 6.41 5.09 -7.98
CA ALA A 90 5.71 5.82 -6.93
C ALA A 90 6.52 5.96 -5.64
N PHE A 91 7.26 4.93 -5.22
CA PHE A 91 7.91 4.92 -3.92
C PHE A 91 9.39 5.28 -3.95
N SER A 92 10.06 5.13 -5.10
CA SER A 92 11.49 5.45 -5.20
C SER A 92 11.73 6.67 -6.08
N ILE A 93 11.22 6.68 -7.32
CA ILE A 93 11.49 7.75 -8.28
C ILE A 93 10.80 9.07 -7.89
N VAL A 94 9.50 9.06 -7.58
CA VAL A 94 8.78 10.30 -7.23
C VAL A 94 9.35 10.95 -5.95
N PRO A 95 9.59 10.24 -4.85
CA PRO A 95 10.21 10.84 -3.66
C PRO A 95 11.64 11.35 -3.91
N PHE A 96 12.41 10.69 -4.77
CA PHE A 96 13.71 11.17 -5.23
C PHE A 96 13.59 12.52 -5.97
N ILE A 97 12.67 12.64 -6.93
CA ILE A 97 12.44 13.87 -7.68
C ILE A 97 11.97 15.00 -6.75
N ILE A 98 11.04 14.72 -5.82
CA ILE A 98 10.55 15.72 -4.86
C ILE A 98 11.69 16.23 -3.98
N LYS A 99 12.55 15.33 -3.49
CA LYS A 99 13.69 15.71 -2.65
C LYS A 99 14.75 16.50 -3.42
N THR A 100 15.15 16.03 -4.59
CA THR A 100 16.24 16.63 -5.37
C THR A 100 15.84 17.96 -6.03
N GLY A 101 14.59 18.09 -6.45
CA GLY A 101 14.04 19.35 -6.96
C GLY A 101 13.57 20.30 -5.85
N GLU A 102 13.75 19.94 -4.57
CA GLU A 102 13.29 20.69 -3.39
C GLU A 102 11.81 21.10 -3.45
N TYR A 103 11.00 20.29 -4.14
CA TYR A 103 9.58 20.57 -4.30
C TYR A 103 8.86 20.43 -2.96
N SER A 104 8.10 21.45 -2.58
CA SER A 104 7.25 21.39 -1.40
C SER A 104 5.88 21.99 -1.68
N VAL A 105 4.86 21.30 -1.19
CA VAL A 105 3.48 21.77 -1.18
C VAL A 105 3.22 22.41 0.17
N GLY A 106 2.74 23.65 0.18
CA GLY A 106 2.43 24.37 1.41
C GLY A 106 1.46 23.59 2.29
N LYS A 107 1.73 23.54 3.60
CA LYS A 107 0.95 22.73 4.57
C LYS A 107 -0.56 23.07 4.54
N LEU A 108 -0.92 24.33 4.33
CA LEU A 108 -2.32 24.76 4.17
C LEU A 108 -2.98 24.09 2.96
N VAL A 109 -2.29 24.03 1.82
CA VAL A 109 -2.80 23.35 0.61
C VAL A 109 -3.01 21.87 0.88
N GLN A 110 -2.07 21.21 1.57
CA GLN A 110 -2.22 19.80 1.95
C GLN A 110 -3.46 19.57 2.83
N VAL A 111 -3.73 20.46 3.79
CA VAL A 111 -4.92 20.41 4.65
C VAL A 111 -6.22 20.59 3.84
N VAL A 112 -6.26 21.53 2.91
CA VAL A 112 -7.45 21.75 2.07
C VAL A 112 -7.72 20.53 1.18
N VAL A 113 -6.68 19.92 0.62
CA VAL A 113 -6.81 18.77 -0.30
C VAL A 113 -7.12 17.47 0.45
N ILE A 114 -6.64 17.26 1.67
CA ILE A 114 -6.86 15.99 2.39
C ILE A 114 -8.32 15.80 2.80
N ILE A 115 -9.06 16.88 3.08
CA ILE A 115 -10.46 16.85 3.53
C ILE A 115 -11.37 16.09 2.54
N PRO A 116 -11.46 16.48 1.25
CA PRO A 116 -12.27 15.75 0.29
C PRO A 116 -11.76 14.32 0.04
N LEU A 117 -10.45 14.08 0.14
CA LEU A 117 -9.88 12.74 -0.03
C LEU A 117 -10.25 11.78 1.11
N VAL A 118 -10.24 12.24 2.36
CA VAL A 118 -10.69 11.44 3.52
C VAL A 118 -12.20 11.16 3.42
N TYR A 119 -12.99 12.14 2.95
CA TYR A 119 -14.41 11.91 2.66
C TYR A 119 -14.59 10.80 1.61
N LEU A 120 -13.81 10.83 0.52
CA LEU A 120 -13.84 9.81 -0.53
C LEU A 120 -13.42 8.43 0.00
N LEU A 121 -12.37 8.38 0.81
CA LEU A 121 -11.94 7.15 1.49
C LEU A 121 -13.06 6.56 2.35
N SER A 122 -13.86 7.41 3.02
CA SER A 122 -14.99 6.96 3.82
C SER A 122 -16.09 6.29 3.00
N LYS A 123 -16.21 6.59 1.70
CA LYS A 123 -17.20 6.00 0.79
C LYS A 123 -16.68 4.73 0.12
N THR A 124 -15.38 4.70 -0.18
CA THR A 124 -14.74 3.64 -0.98
C THR A 124 -14.15 2.52 -0.12
N ALA A 125 -13.74 2.80 1.12
CA ALA A 125 -13.14 1.81 2.00
C ALA A 125 -14.18 0.98 2.80
N PRO A 126 -13.91 -0.31 3.04
CA PRO A 126 -12.86 -1.09 2.41
C PRO A 126 -13.24 -1.48 0.98
N SER A 127 -12.28 -1.36 0.05
CA SER A 127 -12.48 -1.71 -1.36
C SER A 127 -12.43 -3.22 -1.53
N LEU A 128 -13.60 -3.86 -1.54
CA LEU A 128 -13.77 -5.31 -1.62
C LEU A 128 -14.10 -5.73 -3.05
N LYS A 129 -13.44 -6.79 -3.53
CA LYS A 129 -13.84 -7.49 -4.76
C LYS A 129 -15.14 -8.29 -4.54
N LYS A 130 -15.95 -8.48 -5.60
CA LYS A 130 -17.26 -9.18 -5.59
C LYS A 130 -17.26 -10.50 -4.81
N ASN A 131 -16.16 -11.27 -4.83
CA ASN A 131 -16.10 -12.60 -4.21
C ASN A 131 -15.66 -12.61 -2.74
N ARG A 132 -15.44 -11.44 -2.12
CA ARG A 132 -15.03 -11.35 -0.71
C ARG A 132 -16.19 -10.86 0.16
N SER A 133 -16.95 -11.80 0.74
CA SER A 133 -17.94 -11.46 1.75
C SER A 133 -17.23 -11.16 3.07
N ILE A 134 -17.41 -9.95 3.58
CA ILE A 134 -17.00 -9.55 4.92
C ILE A 134 -18.26 -9.11 5.66
N SER A 135 -18.41 -9.50 6.92
CA SER A 135 -19.54 -9.06 7.73
C SER A 135 -19.63 -7.52 7.78
N SER A 136 -20.86 -7.00 7.79
CA SER A 136 -21.11 -5.55 7.85
C SER A 136 -20.40 -4.87 9.02
N LYS A 137 -20.34 -5.54 10.18
CA LYS A 137 -19.58 -5.10 11.37
C LYS A 137 -18.09 -4.93 11.07
N LYS A 138 -17.45 -5.94 10.47
CA LYS A 138 -16.01 -5.90 10.15
C LYS A 138 -15.69 -4.89 9.05
N LYS A 139 -16.60 -4.68 8.10
CA LYS A 139 -16.50 -3.61 7.09
C LYS A 139 -16.44 -2.22 7.75
N LYS A 140 -17.31 -1.95 8.72
CA LYS A 140 -17.34 -0.67 9.46
C LYS A 140 -16.06 -0.46 10.29
N ILE A 141 -15.56 -1.51 10.95
CA ILE A 141 -14.30 -1.44 11.71
C ILE A 141 -13.11 -1.09 10.80
N LEU A 142 -12.97 -1.75 9.65
CA LEU A 142 -11.88 -1.49 8.71
C LEU A 142 -11.94 -0.08 8.11
N LYS A 143 -13.14 0.39 7.78
CA LYS A 143 -13.36 1.79 7.36
C LYS A 143 -12.91 2.77 8.44
N ASN A 144 -13.37 2.60 9.67
CA ASN A 144 -13.02 3.51 10.77
C ASN A 144 -11.52 3.48 11.06
N LYS A 145 -10.89 2.30 11.02
CA LYS A 145 -9.43 2.17 11.13
C LYS A 145 -8.70 2.90 10.00
N SER A 146 -9.18 2.80 8.77
CA SER A 146 -8.58 3.48 7.61
C SER A 146 -8.63 4.99 7.75
N ILE A 147 -9.79 5.54 8.15
CA ILE A 147 -9.95 6.98 8.38
C ILE A 147 -9.05 7.42 9.53
N PHE A 148 -9.11 6.75 10.68
CA PHE A 148 -8.30 7.09 11.85
C PHE A 148 -6.80 7.06 11.55
N THR A 149 -6.31 5.99 10.91
CA THR A 149 -4.88 5.87 10.55
C THR A 149 -4.46 6.93 9.53
N THR A 150 -5.31 7.24 8.54
CA THR A 150 -5.04 8.31 7.57
C THR A 150 -4.94 9.66 8.25
N THR A 151 -5.91 10.02 9.11
CA THR A 151 -5.91 11.28 9.83
C THR A 151 -4.73 11.38 10.79
N ALA A 152 -4.40 10.32 11.53
CA ALA A 152 -3.27 10.32 12.46
C ALA A 152 -1.93 10.48 11.74
N LEU A 153 -1.71 9.76 10.63
CA LEU A 153 -0.48 9.87 9.84
C LEU A 153 -0.37 11.21 9.12
N PHE A 154 -1.48 11.77 8.64
CA PHE A 154 -1.49 13.11 8.06
C PHE A 154 -1.12 14.16 9.11
N SER A 155 -1.74 14.13 10.29
CA SER A 155 -1.39 15.04 11.39
C SER A 155 0.07 14.93 11.80
N LEU A 156 0.62 13.70 11.87
CA LEU A 156 2.04 13.48 12.11
C LEU A 156 2.90 14.08 11.00
N SER A 157 2.49 13.97 9.73
CA SER A 157 3.25 14.51 8.59
C SER A 157 3.44 16.03 8.64
N LEU A 158 2.53 16.75 9.30
CA LEU A 158 2.61 18.21 9.43
C LEU A 158 3.73 18.66 10.37
N THR A 159 4.27 17.78 11.23
CA THR A 159 5.40 18.09 12.12
C THR A 159 6.75 17.98 11.40
N PHE A 160 6.79 17.35 10.22
CA PHE A 160 8.00 17.20 9.43
C PHE A 160 8.38 18.49 8.68
N SER A 161 9.59 18.49 8.11
CA SER A 161 10.04 19.53 7.15
C SER A 161 9.10 19.58 5.95
N SER A 162 9.02 20.73 5.27
CA SER A 162 8.07 20.94 4.17
C SER A 162 8.20 19.89 3.06
N ILE A 163 9.42 19.48 2.73
CA ILE A 163 9.70 18.44 1.74
C ILE A 163 9.23 17.06 2.24
N ASN A 164 9.62 16.65 3.46
CA ASN A 164 9.24 15.33 4.00
C ASN A 164 7.73 15.22 4.24
N SER A 165 7.09 16.32 4.64
CA SER A 165 5.64 16.46 4.74
C SER A 165 4.98 16.25 3.36
N THR A 166 5.51 16.87 2.31
CA THR A 166 5.01 16.71 0.93
C THR A 166 5.15 15.27 0.43
N ILE A 167 6.29 14.62 0.68
CA ILE A 167 6.53 13.23 0.31
C ILE A 167 5.57 12.29 1.03
N THR A 168 5.38 12.51 2.34
CA THR A 168 4.41 11.75 3.15
C THR A 168 2.99 11.94 2.63
N PHE A 169 2.62 13.19 2.33
CA PHE A 169 1.31 13.55 1.78
C PHE A 169 1.06 12.85 0.44
N PHE A 170 2.06 12.80 -0.45
CA PHE A 170 1.97 12.05 -1.70
C PHE A 170 1.63 10.56 -1.47
N GLY A 171 2.31 9.90 -0.54
CA GLY A 171 2.03 8.51 -0.17
C GLY A 171 0.59 8.29 0.34
N ILE A 172 0.08 9.25 1.12
CA ILE A 172 -1.32 9.25 1.61
C ILE A 172 -2.32 9.44 0.47
N VAL A 173 -2.07 10.39 -0.45
CA VAL A 173 -2.94 10.61 -1.61
C VAL A 173 -2.96 9.36 -2.50
N LEU A 174 -1.80 8.76 -2.75
CA LEU A 174 -1.66 7.58 -3.59
C LEU A 174 -2.49 6.40 -3.06
N VAL A 175 -2.47 6.12 -1.75
CA VAL A 175 -3.28 5.03 -1.19
C VAL A 175 -4.77 5.30 -1.35
N ILE A 176 -5.23 6.53 -1.15
CA ILE A 176 -6.65 6.88 -1.31
C ILE A 176 -7.08 6.68 -2.75
N ILE A 177 -6.29 7.14 -3.72
CA ILE A 177 -6.56 6.95 -5.16
C ILE A 177 -6.65 5.45 -5.49
N LEU A 178 -5.72 4.64 -4.99
CA LEU A 178 -5.71 3.19 -5.25
C LEU A 178 -6.81 2.41 -4.52
N THR A 179 -7.46 3.00 -3.52
CA THR A 179 -8.65 2.42 -2.88
C THR A 179 -9.92 2.65 -3.70
N ILE A 180 -9.96 3.67 -4.57
CA ILE A 180 -11.11 3.94 -5.44
C ILE A 180 -11.29 2.76 -6.41
N PRO A 181 -12.47 2.13 -6.47
CA PRO A 181 -12.70 1.00 -7.36
C PRO A 181 -12.69 1.45 -8.83
N ASN A 182 -11.76 0.91 -9.62
CA ASN A 182 -11.78 1.06 -11.08
C ASN A 182 -12.94 0.25 -11.67
N LYS A 183 -13.89 0.92 -12.33
CA LYS A 183 -14.96 0.31 -13.14
C LYS A 183 -14.50 0.07 -14.59
N PHE A 184 -13.39 -0.64 -14.78
CA PHE A 184 -12.90 -1.03 -16.11
C PHE A 184 -12.85 -2.55 -16.24
#